data_AF-A0A552V3P2-F1
#
_entry.id   AF-A0A552V3P2-F1
#
_cell.length_a   1.000
_cell.length_b   1.000
_cell.length_c   1.000
_cell.angle_alpha   90.00
_cell.angle_beta   90.00
_cell.angle_gamma   90.00
#
_symmetry.space_group_name_H-M   'P 1'
#
loop_
_entity.id
_entity.type
_entity.pdbx_description
1 polymer ?
#
loop_
_entity_poly.entity_id
_entity_poly.type
_entity_poly.pdbx_seq_one_letter_code
_entity_poly.pdbx_strand_id
1 'polypeptide(L)'
;MKKLILSIALLAGITLVACGDDDTDVATVTYVGCQICEIKDTPENAPPSDIIDQDYEVCIDEDGIAYVDNANTNVAADYYFSLFCGNEFVAPPIPVTNCVTCATAGAPAGTGVKICKGPNGTAVIENEDTEMPYQQYIDAYEQTKDLICQ
;
A
#
# COMPACT_ATOMS: atom_id res chain seq x y z
N MET A 1 0.75 -22.61 60.37
CA MET A 1 -0.47 -22.91 59.58
C MET A 1 -0.11 -22.75 58.11
N LYS A 2 -0.27 -23.84 57.34
CA LYS A 2 -0.01 -23.94 55.89
C LYS A 2 -1.18 -23.34 55.11
N LYS A 3 -0.89 -22.91 53.87
CA LYS A 3 -1.72 -22.65 52.66
C LYS A 3 -1.23 -21.32 52.05
N LEU A 4 -0.23 -21.26 51.15
CA LEU A 4 -0.15 -21.76 49.77
C LEU A 4 -1.41 -21.48 48.95
N ILE A 5 -1.44 -20.32 48.29
CA ILE A 5 -2.16 -20.11 47.02
C ILE A 5 -1.31 -19.13 46.17
N LEU A 6 -0.37 -19.69 45.41
CA LEU A 6 0.32 -19.02 44.31
C LEU A 6 0.13 -19.93 43.10
N SER A 7 -0.96 -19.75 42.35
CA SER A 7 -1.23 -20.45 41.09
C SER A 7 -2.49 -19.85 40.46
N ILE A 8 -2.32 -19.05 39.41
CA ILE A 8 -3.22 -18.65 38.31
C ILE A 8 -2.35 -17.60 37.57
N ALA A 9 -1.97 -17.69 36.30
CA ALA A 9 -2.52 -18.42 35.18
C ALA A 9 -1.37 -18.91 34.29
N LEU A 10 -1.27 -20.22 34.13
CA LEU A 10 -0.66 -20.82 32.95
C LEU A 10 -1.84 -21.42 32.17
N LEU A 11 -2.50 -20.60 31.36
CA LEU A 11 -3.39 -21.10 30.30
C LEU A 11 -2.82 -20.65 28.96
N ALA A 12 -1.77 -21.35 28.56
CA ALA A 12 -1.63 -21.75 27.18
C ALA A 12 -2.72 -22.81 26.91
N GLY A 13 -3.82 -22.39 26.29
CA GLY A 13 -4.74 -23.26 25.55
C GLY A 13 -4.88 -22.60 24.19
N ILE A 14 -4.04 -22.92 23.21
CA ILE A 14 -4.25 -24.08 22.33
C ILE A 14 -5.74 -24.23 22.02
N THR A 15 -6.27 -23.29 21.23
CA THR A 15 -7.43 -23.59 20.39
C THR A 15 -6.97 -24.62 19.36
N LEU A 16 -7.11 -25.90 19.71
CA LEU A 16 -7.17 -26.99 18.75
C LEU A 16 -8.38 -26.71 17.86
N VAL A 17 -8.15 -26.02 16.75
CA VAL A 17 -9.02 -26.09 15.58
C VAL A 17 -8.99 -27.55 15.16
N ALA A 18 -10.08 -28.25 15.45
CA ALA A 18 -10.35 -29.55 14.87
C ALA A 18 -10.39 -29.35 13.35
N CYS A 19 -9.57 -30.12 12.64
CA CYS A 19 -9.65 -30.32 11.22
C CYS A 19 -11.08 -30.74 10.84
N GLY A 20 -11.83 -29.84 10.22
CA GLY A 20 -12.71 -30.20 9.13
C GLY A 20 -11.93 -29.87 7.86
N ASP A 21 -11.68 -30.87 7.01
CA ASP A 21 -11.17 -30.71 5.65
C ASP A 21 -12.22 -29.99 4.79
N ASP A 22 -12.47 -28.72 5.09
CA ASP A 22 -13.12 -27.81 4.17
C ASP A 22 -12.04 -26.80 3.79
N ASP A 23 -11.66 -26.83 2.51
CA ASP A 23 -10.99 -25.74 1.81
C ASP A 23 -11.90 -24.50 1.88
N THR A 24 -12.02 -23.88 3.06
CA THR A 24 -12.41 -22.48 3.14
C THR A 24 -11.21 -21.71 2.61
N ASP A 25 -11.28 -21.36 1.34
CA ASP A 25 -10.62 -20.18 0.78
C ASP A 25 -10.97 -19.00 1.70
N VAL A 26 -10.21 -18.82 2.79
CA VAL A 26 -10.20 -17.56 3.51
C VAL A 26 -9.62 -16.61 2.49
N ALA A 27 -10.47 -15.83 1.83
CA ALA A 27 -10.05 -14.83 0.87
C ALA A 27 -9.03 -13.95 1.57
N THR A 28 -7.75 -14.20 1.30
CA THR A 28 -6.66 -13.39 1.81
C THR A 28 -6.79 -12.07 1.06
N VAL A 29 -7.19 -11.02 1.77
CA VAL A 29 -7.23 -9.68 1.19
C VAL A 29 -5.81 -9.31 0.80
N THR A 30 -5.58 -9.12 -0.50
CA THR A 30 -4.32 -8.60 -1.01
C THR A 30 -4.37 -7.09 -0.93
N TYR A 31 -3.51 -6.51 -0.11
CA TYR A 31 -3.39 -5.05 -0.04
C TYR A 31 -2.38 -4.54 -1.06
N VAL A 32 -2.73 -3.46 -1.76
CA VAL A 32 -1.81 -2.72 -2.64
C VAL A 32 -0.89 -1.78 -1.85
N GLY A 33 -1.29 -1.42 -0.63
CA GLY A 33 -0.48 -0.63 0.29
C GLY A 33 -1.17 -0.36 1.61
N CYS A 34 -0.39 0.00 2.63
CA CYS A 34 -0.89 0.46 3.92
C CYS A 34 -0.19 1.76 4.32
N GLN A 35 -0.93 2.64 4.99
CA GLN A 35 -0.44 3.92 5.50
C GLN A 35 -0.92 4.11 6.94
N ILE A 36 -0.04 4.67 7.78
CA ILE A 36 -0.42 5.14 9.11
C ILE A 36 -1.16 6.47 8.99
N CYS A 37 -2.37 6.50 9.54
CA CYS A 37 -3.18 7.69 9.66
C CYS A 37 -3.19 8.20 11.09
N GLU A 38 -3.07 9.52 11.22
CA GLU A 38 -3.21 10.23 12.49
C GLU A 38 -4.61 10.85 12.54
N ILE A 39 -5.40 10.50 13.56
CA ILE A 39 -6.60 11.27 13.90
C ILE A 39 -6.13 12.51 14.63
N LYS A 40 -6.23 13.68 13.98
CA LYS A 40 -6.01 14.95 14.69
C LYS A 40 -7.15 15.14 15.68
N ASP A 41 -6.88 14.96 16.97
CA ASP A 41 -7.90 15.16 18.01
C ASP A 41 -8.25 16.65 18.20
N THR A 42 -7.35 17.54 17.77
CA THR A 42 -7.51 18.98 17.92
C THR A 42 -7.65 19.66 16.56
N PRO A 43 -8.82 20.22 16.19
CA PRO A 43 -8.94 21.01 14.97
C PRO A 43 -8.00 22.23 15.04
N GLU A 44 -7.58 22.72 13.88
CA GLU A 44 -6.68 23.87 13.80
C GLU A 44 -7.28 25.05 14.59
N ASN A 45 -6.56 25.52 15.62
CA ASN A 45 -6.96 26.56 16.59
C ASN A 45 -7.86 26.14 17.78
N ALA A 46 -8.09 24.86 18.03
CA ALA A 46 -8.72 24.43 19.29
C ALA A 46 -7.74 24.45 20.48
N PRO A 47 -8.25 24.53 21.74
CA PRO A 47 -7.44 24.38 22.94
C PRO A 47 -6.68 23.04 22.92
N PRO A 48 -5.50 22.94 23.54
CA PRO A 48 -4.77 21.68 23.63
C PRO A 48 -5.67 20.60 24.23
N SER A 49 -5.81 19.47 23.55
CA SER A 49 -6.46 18.29 24.09
C SER A 49 -5.49 17.49 24.96
N ASP A 50 -6.00 16.84 26.00
CA ASP A 50 -5.26 15.87 26.83
C ASP A 50 -5.30 14.46 26.22
N ILE A 51 -6.02 14.26 25.11
CA ILE A 51 -6.08 12.98 24.39
C ILE A 51 -4.84 12.88 23.50
N ILE A 52 -4.13 11.77 23.61
CA ILE A 52 -2.96 11.46 22.79
C ILE A 52 -3.48 11.08 21.41
N ASP A 53 -2.95 11.73 20.36
CA ASP A 53 -3.22 11.35 18.97
C ASP A 53 -2.94 9.85 18.79
N GLN A 54 -3.90 9.13 18.20
CA GLN A 54 -3.75 7.70 17.94
C GLN A 54 -3.47 7.47 16.47
N ASP A 55 -2.34 6.82 16.24
CA ASP A 55 -1.94 6.27 14.95
C ASP A 55 -2.70 4.97 14.70
N TYR A 56 -3.29 4.84 13.52
CA TYR A 56 -3.93 3.60 13.10
C TYR A 56 -3.56 3.29 11.65
N GLU A 57 -3.44 2.00 11.33
CA GLU A 57 -3.06 1.54 9.99
C GLU A 57 -4.28 1.43 9.08
N VAL A 58 -4.21 2.09 7.93
CA VAL A 58 -5.20 2.00 6.86
C VAL A 58 -4.57 1.30 5.67
N CYS A 59 -5.08 0.14 5.31
CA CYS A 59 -4.68 -0.60 4.12
C CYS A 59 -5.68 -0.41 2.98
N ILE A 60 -5.23 -0.57 1.74
CA ILE A 60 -6.06 -0.47 0.54
C ILE A 60 -5.98 -1.78 -0.22
N ASP A 61 -7.11 -2.29 -0.70
CA ASP A 61 -7.15 -3.45 -1.59
C ASP A 61 -6.99 -3.09 -3.09
N GLU A 62 -7.01 -4.09 -3.96
CA GLU A 62 -6.89 -3.91 -5.41
C GLU A 62 -8.05 -3.10 -6.04
N ASP A 63 -9.21 -3.06 -5.37
CA ASP A 63 -10.38 -2.30 -5.79
C ASP A 63 -10.37 -0.84 -5.28
N GLY A 64 -9.36 -0.46 -4.51
CA GLY A 64 -9.24 0.89 -3.95
C GLY A 64 -10.10 1.13 -2.70
N ILE A 65 -10.50 0.07 -1.98
CA ILE A 65 -11.29 0.15 -0.74
C ILE A 65 -10.38 0.18 0.48
N ALA A 66 -10.70 1.06 1.45
CA ALA A 66 -9.96 1.16 2.70
C ALA A 66 -10.32 0.07 3.72
N TYR A 67 -9.30 -0.41 4.42
CA TYR A 67 -9.37 -1.35 5.54
C TYR A 67 -8.69 -0.76 6.74
N VAL A 68 -9.31 -0.89 7.91
CA VAL A 68 -8.74 -0.44 9.20
C VAL A 68 -8.66 -1.66 10.09
N ASP A 69 -7.48 -1.99 10.61
CA ASP A 69 -7.27 -3.20 11.42
C ASP A 69 -7.78 -4.48 10.74
N ASN A 70 -7.60 -4.59 9.42
CA ASN A 70 -8.14 -5.65 8.55
C ASN A 70 -9.68 -5.72 8.43
N ALA A 71 -10.41 -4.71 8.91
CA ALA A 71 -11.84 -4.58 8.70
C ALA A 71 -12.15 -3.75 7.46
N ASN A 72 -12.89 -4.32 6.51
CA ASN A 72 -13.36 -3.62 5.32
C ASN A 72 -14.31 -2.46 5.71
N THR A 73 -13.98 -1.24 5.30
CA THR A 73 -14.81 -0.06 5.60
C THR A 73 -15.97 0.12 4.61
N ASN A 74 -15.90 -0.52 3.44
CA ASN A 74 -16.72 -0.29 2.24
C ASN A 74 -16.66 1.16 1.74
N VAL A 75 -15.56 1.86 2.04
CA VAL A 75 -15.33 3.24 1.65
C VAL A 75 -14.13 3.28 0.70
N ALA A 76 -14.28 4.03 -0.39
CA ALA A 76 -13.16 4.32 -1.29
C ALA A 76 -12.03 4.99 -0.52
N ALA A 77 -10.80 4.53 -0.75
CA ALA A 77 -9.64 4.96 0.01
C ALA A 77 -9.45 6.47 -0.02
N ASP A 78 -9.53 7.09 -1.19
CA ASP A 78 -9.42 8.54 -1.37
C ASP A 78 -10.38 9.33 -0.45
N TYR A 79 -11.64 8.90 -0.37
CA TYR A 79 -12.63 9.49 0.50
C TYR A 79 -12.34 9.20 1.98
N TYR A 80 -11.93 7.98 2.31
CA TYR A 80 -11.54 7.61 3.67
C TYR A 80 -10.38 8.49 4.18
N PHE A 81 -9.30 8.60 3.41
CA PHE A 81 -8.14 9.42 3.77
C PHE A 81 -8.52 10.89 3.92
N SER A 82 -9.37 11.44 3.04
CA SER A 82 -9.81 12.84 3.13
C SER A 82 -10.57 13.17 4.42
N LEU A 83 -11.27 12.19 5.00
CA LEU A 83 -12.08 12.37 6.19
C LEU A 83 -11.33 12.08 7.49
N PHE A 84 -10.47 11.07 7.47
CA PHE A 84 -9.96 10.46 8.69
C PHE A 84 -8.43 10.52 8.83
N CYS A 85 -7.72 10.96 7.78
CA CYS A 85 -6.27 11.04 7.79
C CYS A 85 -5.83 12.47 7.55
N GLY A 86 -4.98 13.00 8.44
CA GLY A 86 -4.40 14.34 8.26
C GLY A 86 -3.46 14.47 7.06
N ASN A 87 -3.03 13.35 6.47
CA ASN A 87 -2.12 13.26 5.34
C ASN A 87 -2.82 12.61 4.15
N GLU A 88 -2.54 13.07 2.93
CA GLU A 88 -2.96 12.40 1.71
C GLU A 88 -2.38 10.98 1.65
N PHE A 89 -3.10 10.06 1.03
CA PHE A 89 -2.57 8.73 0.78
C PHE A 89 -1.42 8.81 -0.21
N VAL A 90 -0.27 8.27 0.19
CA VAL A 90 0.86 8.07 -0.70
C VAL A 90 0.99 6.58 -0.94
N ALA A 91 0.58 6.14 -2.12
CA ALA A 91 0.77 4.76 -2.55
C ALA A 91 2.25 4.37 -2.38
N PRO A 92 2.54 3.19 -1.79
CA PRO A 92 3.92 2.74 -1.69
C PRO A 92 4.52 2.69 -3.11
N PRO A 93 5.82 3.02 -3.25
CA PRO A 93 6.45 2.94 -4.55
C PRO A 93 6.39 1.50 -5.07
N ILE A 94 5.90 1.31 -6.29
CA ILE A 94 5.94 0.04 -7.00
C ILE A 94 7.42 -0.37 -7.05
N PRO A 95 7.78 -1.57 -6.56
CA PRO A 95 9.16 -2.03 -6.64
C PRO A 95 9.52 -2.23 -8.12
N VAL A 96 10.42 -1.39 -8.63
CA VAL A 96 10.82 -1.41 -10.04
C VAL A 96 12.28 -1.85 -10.23
N THR A 97 12.55 -2.45 -11.37
CA THR A 97 13.88 -2.85 -11.83
C THR A 97 14.13 -2.39 -13.26
N ASN A 98 15.36 -2.51 -13.77
CA ASN A 98 15.71 -2.25 -15.19
C ASN A 98 15.10 -0.96 -15.74
N CYS A 99 15.39 0.19 -15.14
CA CYS A 99 14.88 1.46 -15.63
C CYS A 99 15.69 1.97 -16.82
N VAL A 100 15.01 2.48 -17.84
CA VAL A 100 15.58 3.24 -18.96
C VAL A 100 15.02 4.65 -18.96
N THR A 101 15.76 5.60 -19.52
CA THR A 101 15.28 6.97 -19.74
C THR A 101 15.09 7.20 -21.23
N CYS A 102 13.85 7.49 -21.61
CA CYS A 102 13.48 7.76 -23.00
C CYS A 102 13.39 9.25 -23.25
N ALA A 103 14.22 9.76 -24.17
CA ALA A 103 14.35 11.19 -24.44
C ALA A 103 14.53 11.47 -25.94
N THR A 104 14.24 12.70 -26.36
CA THR A 104 14.47 13.11 -27.75
C THR A 104 15.95 13.09 -28.04
N ALA A 105 16.34 12.67 -29.24
CA ALA A 105 17.74 12.72 -29.65
C ALA A 105 18.31 14.13 -29.46
N GLY A 106 19.39 14.25 -28.68
CA GLY A 106 20.03 15.53 -28.37
C GLY A 106 19.46 16.26 -27.15
N ALA A 107 18.50 15.68 -26.43
CA ALA A 107 18.02 16.22 -25.16
C ALA A 107 19.15 16.20 -24.09
N PRO A 108 19.18 17.19 -23.18
CA PRO A 108 20.14 17.19 -22.07
C PRO A 108 20.08 15.91 -21.23
N ALA A 109 21.23 15.48 -20.70
CA ALA A 109 21.26 14.34 -19.78
C ALA A 109 20.32 14.58 -18.59
N GLY A 110 19.51 13.58 -18.26
CA GLY A 110 18.50 13.67 -17.19
C GLY A 110 17.18 14.30 -17.60
N THR A 111 17.01 14.72 -18.86
CA THR A 111 15.71 15.08 -19.42
C THR A 111 15.15 13.88 -20.19
N GLY A 112 13.92 13.45 -19.86
CA GLY A 112 13.29 12.28 -20.46
C GLY A 112 12.27 11.64 -19.53
N VAL A 113 11.51 10.68 -20.06
CA VAL A 113 10.58 9.87 -19.28
C VAL A 113 11.31 8.63 -18.80
N LYS A 114 11.33 8.43 -17.47
CA LYS A 114 11.92 7.24 -16.87
C LYS A 114 10.89 6.12 -16.89
N ILE A 115 11.19 5.05 -17.61
CA ILE A 115 10.35 3.87 -17.75
C ILE A 115 11.06 2.72 -17.05
N CYS A 116 10.40 2.04 -16.13
CA CYS A 116 10.97 0.92 -15.40
C CYS A 116 10.14 -0.36 -15.57
N LYS A 117 10.74 -1.50 -15.25
CA LYS A 117 10.04 -2.79 -15.23
C LYS A 117 9.42 -3.05 -13.85
N GLY A 118 8.10 -3.19 -13.81
CA GLY A 118 7.33 -3.58 -12.63
C GLY A 118 7.51 -5.07 -12.26
N PRO A 119 7.03 -5.50 -11.09
CA PRO A 119 7.20 -6.86 -10.58
C PRO A 119 6.46 -7.93 -11.41
N ASN A 120 5.35 -7.55 -12.01
CA ASN A 120 4.55 -8.33 -12.99
C ASN A 120 5.14 -8.30 -14.42
N GLY A 121 6.25 -7.57 -14.64
CA GLY A 121 6.93 -7.48 -15.92
C GLY A 121 6.36 -6.44 -16.90
N THR A 122 5.41 -5.62 -16.47
CA THR A 122 4.89 -4.47 -17.22
C THR A 122 5.80 -3.26 -17.08
N ALA A 123 5.56 -2.22 -17.89
CA ALA A 123 6.21 -0.93 -17.74
C ALA A 123 5.53 -0.09 -16.64
N VAL A 124 6.36 0.58 -15.84
CA VAL A 124 5.96 1.51 -14.79
C VAL A 124 6.56 2.89 -15.09
N ILE A 125 5.74 3.93 -15.05
CA ILE A 125 6.14 5.33 -15.26
C ILE A 125 5.60 6.16 -14.11
N GLU A 126 6.44 6.97 -13.48
CA GLU A 126 6.03 7.85 -12.37
C GLU A 126 5.24 7.12 -11.25
N ASN A 127 5.60 5.86 -11.00
CA ASN A 127 4.94 4.98 -10.02
C ASN A 127 3.56 4.42 -10.44
N GLU A 128 3.19 4.54 -11.70
CA GLU A 128 1.97 3.98 -12.27
C GLU A 128 2.29 2.80 -13.20
N ASP A 129 1.61 1.67 -13.02
CA ASP A 129 1.68 0.53 -13.93
C ASP A 129 0.90 0.84 -15.21
N THR A 130 1.55 0.70 -16.36
CA THR A 130 0.95 0.97 -17.68
C THR A 130 0.07 -0.17 -18.18
N GLU A 131 0.02 -1.29 -17.47
CA GLU A 131 -0.60 -2.57 -17.85
C GLU A 131 -0.02 -3.19 -19.14
N MET A 132 1.03 -2.58 -19.71
CA MET A 132 1.67 -3.02 -20.94
C MET A 132 2.98 -3.73 -20.63
N PRO A 133 3.31 -4.86 -21.29
CA PRO A 133 4.60 -5.52 -21.14
C PRO A 133 5.78 -4.56 -21.34
N TYR A 134 6.77 -4.61 -20.45
CA TYR A 134 7.87 -3.63 -20.39
C TYR A 134 8.55 -3.36 -21.76
N GLN A 135 8.93 -4.41 -22.48
CA GLN A 135 9.60 -4.26 -23.78
C GLN A 135 8.65 -3.69 -24.85
N GLN A 136 7.39 -4.12 -24.85
CA GLN A 136 6.39 -3.63 -25.79
C GLN A 136 6.14 -2.13 -25.59
N TYR A 137 6.12 -1.68 -24.34
CA TYR A 137 5.96 -0.26 -24.03
C TYR A 137 7.15 0.55 -24.58
N ILE A 138 8.38 0.10 -24.35
CA ILE A 138 9.59 0.76 -24.89
C ILE A 138 9.52 0.85 -26.41
N ASP A 139 9.27 -0.27 -27.09
CA ASP A 139 9.24 -0.33 -28.55
C ASP A 139 8.14 0.60 -29.14
N ALA A 140 7.00 0.71 -28.46
CA ALA A 140 5.91 1.61 -28.83
C ALA A 140 6.27 3.08 -28.55
N TYR A 141 6.96 3.35 -27.45
CA TYR A 141 7.38 4.69 -27.06
C TYR A 141 8.43 5.26 -28.01
N GLU A 142 9.39 4.44 -28.45
CA GLU A 142 10.38 4.80 -29.48
C GLU A 142 9.72 5.08 -30.84
N GLN A 143 8.74 4.27 -31.24
CA GLN A 143 8.04 4.45 -32.54
C GLN A 143 7.15 5.69 -32.62
N THR A 144 6.55 6.10 -31.51
CA THR A 144 5.50 7.14 -31.53
C THR A 144 6.03 8.56 -31.34
N LYS A 145 7.27 8.72 -30.85
CA LYS A 145 7.76 10.02 -30.36
C LYS A 145 9.14 10.42 -30.87
N ASP A 146 9.76 9.65 -31.78
CA ASP A 146 11.16 9.83 -32.20
C ASP A 146 12.11 9.95 -30.98
N LEU A 147 11.83 9.16 -29.94
CA LEU A 147 12.62 9.12 -28.71
C LEU A 147 13.59 7.93 -28.77
N ILE A 148 14.70 8.07 -28.05
CA ILE A 148 15.69 7.01 -27.86
C ILE A 148 15.69 6.66 -26.38
N CYS A 149 15.48 5.38 -26.07
CA CYS A 149 15.54 4.88 -24.70
C CYS A 149 16.95 4.36 -24.39
N GLN A 150 17.56 4.86 -23.30
CA GLN A 150 18.92 4.50 -22.87
C GLN A 150 18.96 4.07 -21.40
#